data_AF-A0A939U917-F1
#
_entry.id   AF-A0A939U917-F1
#
_cell.length_a   1.000
_cell.length_b   1.000
_cell.length_c   1.000
_cell.angle_alpha   90.00
_cell.angle_beta   90.00
_cell.angle_gamma   90.00
#
_symmetry.space_group_name_H-M   'P 1'
#
loop_
_entity.id
_entity.type
_entity.pdbx_description
1 polymer ?
#
loop_
_entity_poly.entity_id
_entity_poly.type
_entity_poly.pdbx_seq_one_letter_code
_entity_poly.pdbx_strand_id
1 'polypeptide(L)'
;MKKLLLLLLALLQLTACKDFIFDNIYDDANVMKADITIGTPTDVTAYSATIPVEIKSTKSIVSKGITIAAEPHSTQFITVPWVSVENKFDVPLTGLYAGATYYVKGFYVTTDKETVLSVEKSFTTPSK
;
A
#
# COMPACT_ATOMS: atom_id res chain seq x y z
N MET A 1 -13.74 -52.95 22.85
CA MET A 1 -14.16 -51.80 23.68
C MET A 1 -13.02 -50.79 23.97
N LYS A 2 -11.95 -50.71 23.15
CA LYS A 2 -10.87 -49.71 23.31
C LYS A 2 -10.96 -48.52 22.33
N LYS A 3 -11.75 -48.65 21.26
CA LYS A 3 -11.93 -47.58 20.26
C LYS A 3 -12.91 -46.47 20.70
N LEU A 4 -13.86 -46.77 21.59
CA LEU A 4 -14.81 -45.79 22.11
C LEU A 4 -14.16 -44.87 23.19
N LEU A 5 -13.13 -45.35 23.88
CA LEU A 5 -12.38 -44.57 24.88
C LEU A 5 -11.39 -43.58 24.24
N LEU A 6 -10.87 -43.89 23.05
CA LEU A 6 -10.02 -42.94 22.30
C LEU A 6 -10.82 -41.79 21.67
N LEU A 7 -12.08 -42.03 21.28
CA LEU A 7 -12.92 -40.97 20.69
C LEU A 7 -13.38 -39.95 21.74
N LEU A 8 -13.60 -40.38 22.99
CA LEU A 8 -13.98 -39.47 24.08
C LEU A 8 -12.81 -38.57 24.55
N LEU A 9 -11.57 -39.03 24.43
CA LEU A 9 -10.38 -38.22 24.73
C LEU A 9 -10.10 -37.16 23.64
N ALA A 10 -10.47 -37.44 22.39
CA ALA A 10 -10.31 -36.49 21.29
C ALA A 10 -11.31 -35.32 21.35
N LEU A 11 -12.46 -35.50 22.00
CA LEU A 11 -13.47 -34.44 22.17
C LEU A 11 -13.25 -33.55 23.42
N LEU A 12 -12.38 -33.95 24.35
CA LEU A 12 -12.14 -33.18 25.59
C LEU A 12 -10.93 -32.22 25.53
N GLN A 13 -10.16 -32.22 24.44
CA GLN A 13 -8.98 -31.34 24.29
C GLN A 13 -9.25 -30.13 23.38
N LEU A 14 -10.48 -29.98 22.87
CA LEU A 14 -10.87 -28.82 22.05
C LEU A 14 -11.28 -27.58 22.88
N THR A 15 -11.15 -27.63 24.21
CA THR A 15 -11.62 -26.58 25.14
C THR A 15 -10.51 -26.01 26.05
N ALA A 16 -9.24 -26.04 25.62
CA ALA A 16 -8.15 -25.45 26.41
C ALA A 16 -7.09 -24.71 25.56
N CYS A 17 -7.51 -23.99 24.52
CA CYS A 17 -6.69 -22.97 23.87
C CYS A 17 -7.46 -21.64 23.70
N LYS A 18 -8.20 -21.29 24.75
CA LYS A 18 -8.37 -19.91 25.23
C LYS A 18 -7.59 -19.96 26.55
N ASP A 19 -6.37 -19.50 26.68
CA ASP A 19 -5.92 -18.14 26.44
C ASP A 19 -4.41 -18.19 26.20
N PHE A 20 -3.98 -18.21 24.93
CA PHE A 20 -2.65 -17.71 24.63
C PHE A 20 -2.77 -16.19 24.56
N ILE A 21 -2.89 -15.56 25.74
CA ILE A 21 -2.52 -14.16 25.86
C ILE A 21 -1.02 -14.15 25.59
N PHE A 22 -0.67 -13.88 24.34
CA PHE A 22 0.58 -13.18 24.12
C PHE A 22 0.42 -11.87 24.86
N ASP A 23 1.04 -11.76 26.04
CA ASP A 23 1.53 -10.48 26.55
C ASP A 23 2.61 -9.99 25.56
N ASN A 24 2.20 -9.76 24.33
CA ASN A 24 2.90 -8.85 23.47
C ASN A 24 2.35 -7.50 23.88
N ILE A 25 3.20 -6.78 24.59
CA ILE A 25 3.20 -5.33 24.63
C ILE A 25 3.31 -4.90 23.16
N TYR A 26 2.19 -4.98 22.44
CA TYR A 26 2.01 -4.26 21.19
C TYR A 26 1.68 -2.86 21.68
N ASP A 27 2.74 -2.06 21.79
CA ASP A 27 2.62 -0.62 21.84
C ASP A 27 1.79 -0.20 20.61
N ASP A 28 0.49 -0.01 20.82
CA ASP A 28 -0.53 0.34 19.83
C ASP A 28 -0.28 1.74 19.21
N ALA A 29 0.87 2.35 19.50
CA ALA A 29 1.39 3.53 18.83
C ALA A 29 2.18 3.23 17.54
N ASN A 30 2.50 1.96 17.26
CA ASN A 30 3.38 1.60 16.13
C ASN A 30 2.74 0.58 15.16
N VAL A 31 1.44 0.75 14.89
CA VAL A 31 0.92 0.39 13.55
C VAL A 31 1.87 1.08 12.58
N MET A 32 2.59 0.32 11.76
CA MET A 32 3.42 0.83 10.65
C MET A 32 2.50 1.59 9.69
N LYS A 33 2.14 2.81 10.06
CA LYS A 33 1.36 3.72 9.25
C LYS A 33 2.25 3.98 8.05
N ALA A 34 1.79 3.56 6.88
CA ALA A 34 2.55 3.79 5.66
C ALA A 34 2.90 5.29 5.59
N ASP A 35 4.20 5.59 5.57
CA ASP A 35 4.72 6.96 5.44
C ASP A 35 4.21 7.65 4.18
N ILE A 36 3.66 6.90 3.23
CA ILE A 36 3.09 7.40 2.00
C ILE A 36 1.70 6.80 1.81
N THR A 37 0.72 7.66 1.63
CA THR A 37 -0.66 7.31 1.31
C THR A 37 -0.99 7.81 -0.09
N ILE A 38 -1.33 6.88 -1.00
CA ILE A 38 -1.96 7.20 -2.29
C ILE A 38 -3.47 7.33 -2.06
N GLY A 39 -4.06 8.46 -2.46
CA GLY A 39 -5.49 8.69 -2.46
C GLY A 39 -6.22 7.89 -3.53
N THR A 40 -7.55 8.00 -3.57
CA THR A 40 -8.32 7.50 -4.71
C THR A 40 -8.07 8.42 -5.90
N PRO A 41 -7.75 7.88 -7.11
CA PRO A 41 -7.60 8.70 -8.30
C PRO A 41 -8.85 9.53 -8.59
N THR A 42 -8.64 10.77 -8.98
CA THR A 42 -9.67 11.76 -9.32
C THR A 42 -9.50 12.19 -10.77
N ASP A 43 -10.50 12.87 -11.34
CA ASP A 43 -10.49 13.36 -12.74
C ASP A 43 -10.06 12.30 -13.76
N VAL A 44 -10.49 11.05 -13.53
CA VAL A 44 -10.13 9.91 -14.36
C VAL A 44 -10.89 10.00 -15.69
N THR A 45 -10.14 10.19 -16.77
CA THR A 45 -10.64 10.13 -18.15
C THR A 45 -10.04 8.92 -18.85
N ALA A 46 -10.43 8.70 -20.12
CA ALA A 46 -9.83 7.66 -20.95
C ALA A 46 -8.30 7.81 -21.12
N TYR A 47 -7.74 9.02 -20.91
CA TYR A 47 -6.34 9.33 -21.23
C TYR A 47 -5.58 10.05 -20.11
N SER A 48 -6.23 10.33 -18.98
CA SER A 48 -5.65 11.07 -17.85
C SER A 48 -6.24 10.65 -16.52
N ALA A 49 -5.52 10.96 -15.45
CA ALA A 49 -6.01 10.86 -14.08
C ALA A 49 -5.20 11.79 -13.17
N THR A 50 -5.75 12.15 -12.03
CA THR A 50 -5.04 12.88 -10.97
C THR A 50 -4.87 11.96 -9.77
N ILE A 51 -3.63 11.78 -9.30
CA ILE A 51 -3.31 10.89 -8.17
C ILE A 51 -2.98 11.73 -6.94
N PRO A 52 -3.87 11.78 -5.93
CA PRO A 52 -3.56 12.43 -4.66
C PRO A 52 -2.51 11.63 -3.90
N VAL A 53 -1.55 12.32 -3.31
CA VAL A 53 -0.47 11.72 -2.50
C VAL A 53 -0.34 12.51 -1.20
N GLU A 54 -0.19 11.77 -0.10
CA GLU A 54 0.18 12.35 1.19
C GLU A 54 1.39 11.60 1.76
N ILE A 55 2.40 12.34 2.21
CA ILE A 55 3.61 11.82 2.81
C ILE A 55 3.66 12.26 4.28
N LYS A 56 3.93 11.32 5.18
CA LYS A 56 4.13 11.53 6.61
C LYS A 56 5.47 10.90 6.98
N SER A 57 6.56 11.61 6.68
CA SER A 57 7.91 11.21 7.06
C SER A 57 8.49 12.20 8.07
N THR A 58 9.25 11.69 9.02
CA THR A 58 10.07 12.50 9.95
C THR A 58 11.47 12.80 9.39
N LYS A 59 11.84 12.17 8.26
CA LYS A 59 13.13 12.35 7.60
C LYS A 59 13.06 13.48 6.58
N SER A 60 14.22 14.09 6.31
CA SER A 60 14.34 15.11 5.25
C SER A 60 14.22 14.46 3.87
N ILE A 61 13.28 14.95 3.05
CA ILE A 61 12.99 14.43 1.71
C ILE A 61 13.70 15.29 0.66
N VAL A 62 14.45 14.66 -0.24
CA VAL A 62 15.15 15.33 -1.36
C VAL A 62 14.47 15.12 -2.71
N SER A 63 13.63 14.08 -2.83
CA SER A 63 12.84 13.80 -4.03
C SER A 63 11.58 13.01 -3.65
N LYS A 64 10.50 13.19 -4.40
CA LYS A 64 9.23 12.48 -4.20
C LYS A 64 8.41 12.44 -5.47
N GLY A 65 7.38 11.62 -5.50
CA GLY A 65 6.45 11.53 -6.62
C GLY A 65 5.70 10.21 -6.62
N ILE A 66 5.40 9.71 -7.83
CA ILE A 66 4.79 8.39 -8.02
C ILE A 66 5.56 7.56 -9.04
N THR A 67 5.38 6.25 -8.94
CA THR A 67 5.74 5.26 -9.95
C THR A 67 4.47 4.67 -10.53
N ILE A 68 4.40 4.47 -11.85
CA ILE A 68 3.24 3.86 -12.53
C ILE A 68 3.67 2.70 -13.44
N ALA A 69 2.85 1.64 -13.44
CA ALA A 69 3.02 0.45 -14.29
C ALA A 69 1.69 -0.04 -14.87
N ALA A 70 1.75 -0.79 -15.97
CA ALA A 70 0.60 -1.45 -16.60
C ALA A 70 0.38 -2.89 -16.08
N GLU A 71 1.28 -3.38 -15.23
CA GLU A 71 1.22 -4.72 -14.62
C GLU A 71 1.33 -4.60 -13.10
N PRO A 72 0.62 -5.46 -12.33
CA PRO A 72 0.71 -5.46 -10.88
C PRO A 72 2.12 -5.84 -10.44
N HIS A 73 2.59 -5.21 -9.35
CA HIS A 73 3.89 -5.51 -8.73
C HIS A 73 5.09 -5.39 -9.68
N SER A 74 4.93 -4.68 -10.80
CA SER A 74 6.00 -4.49 -11.76
C SER A 74 7.20 -3.79 -11.12
N THR A 75 8.39 -4.28 -11.46
CA THR A 75 9.66 -3.61 -11.16
C THR A 75 10.01 -2.58 -12.22
N GLN A 76 9.30 -2.57 -13.35
CA GLN A 76 9.41 -1.58 -14.42
C GLN A 76 8.32 -0.53 -14.23
N PHE A 77 8.73 0.69 -13.93
CA PHE A 77 7.81 1.79 -13.72
C PHE A 77 8.33 3.09 -14.32
N ILE A 78 7.39 3.93 -14.73
CA ILE A 78 7.68 5.32 -15.07
C ILE A 78 7.63 6.12 -13.77
N THR A 79 8.72 6.80 -13.46
CA THR A 79 8.79 7.73 -12.32
C THR A 79 8.33 9.10 -12.77
N VAL A 80 7.32 9.64 -12.09
CA VAL A 80 6.88 11.02 -12.25
C VAL A 80 7.36 11.80 -11.02
N PRO A 81 8.52 12.47 -11.09
CA PRO A 81 9.02 13.27 -9.98
C PRO A 81 8.13 14.49 -9.77
N TRP A 82 7.93 14.85 -8.50
CA TRP A 82 7.14 16.01 -8.10
C TRP A 82 7.97 16.92 -7.22
N VAL A 83 8.09 18.19 -7.64
CA VAL A 83 8.83 19.22 -6.92
C VAL A 83 7.83 20.09 -6.18
N SER A 84 7.50 19.71 -4.95
CA SER A 84 6.71 20.54 -4.04
C SER A 84 7.33 20.52 -2.65
N VAL A 85 7.24 21.64 -1.93
CA VAL A 85 7.57 21.69 -0.50
C VAL A 85 6.49 21.03 0.35
N GLU A 86 5.28 20.86 -0.19
CA GLU A 86 4.14 20.31 0.53
C GLU A 86 4.16 18.79 0.55
N ASN A 87 3.84 18.20 1.70
CA ASN A 87 3.76 16.76 1.84
C ASN A 87 2.44 16.16 1.36
N LYS A 88 1.47 17.01 1.02
CA LYS A 88 0.24 16.62 0.34
C LYS A 88 0.23 17.27 -1.04
N PHE A 89 0.00 16.51 -2.10
CA PHE A 89 0.04 17.01 -3.46
C PHE A 89 -0.74 16.09 -4.41
N ASP A 90 -1.07 16.60 -5.58
CA ASP A 90 -1.79 15.88 -6.62
C ASP A 90 -0.88 15.72 -7.84
N VAL A 91 -0.70 14.48 -8.31
CA VAL A 91 0.13 14.19 -9.48
C VAL A 91 -0.76 14.01 -10.72
N PRO A 92 -0.70 14.92 -11.70
CA PRO A 92 -1.41 14.74 -12.95
C PRO A 92 -0.72 13.71 -13.84
N LEU A 93 -1.50 12.74 -14.31
CA LEU A 93 -1.11 11.74 -15.30
C LEU A 93 -1.78 12.04 -16.64
N THR A 94 -1.00 11.96 -17.71
CA THR A 94 -1.48 12.13 -19.09
C THR A 94 -0.88 11.04 -19.98
N GLY A 95 -1.46 10.83 -21.16
CA GLY A 95 -0.98 9.81 -22.10
C GLY A 95 -1.30 8.38 -21.67
N LEU A 96 -2.34 8.20 -20.84
CA LEU A 96 -2.85 6.88 -20.51
C LEU A 96 -3.58 6.29 -21.72
N TYR A 97 -3.74 4.96 -21.75
CA TYR A 97 -4.56 4.24 -22.70
C TYR A 97 -5.96 4.05 -22.13
N ALA A 98 -6.97 4.13 -22.99
CA ALA A 98 -8.36 3.90 -22.62
C ALA A 98 -8.61 2.43 -22.28
N GLY A 99 -9.48 2.16 -21.29
CA GLY A 99 -9.83 0.81 -20.86
C GLY A 99 -8.68 0.02 -20.23
N ALA A 100 -7.61 0.70 -19.77
CA ALA A 100 -6.42 0.07 -19.22
C ALA A 100 -6.36 0.23 -17.70
N THR A 101 -5.86 -0.81 -17.02
CA THR A 101 -5.60 -0.78 -15.58
C THR A 101 -4.16 -0.36 -15.32
N TYR A 102 -3.98 0.57 -14.40
CA TYR A 102 -2.70 1.08 -13.97
C TYR A 102 -2.48 0.81 -12.49
N TYR A 103 -1.23 0.56 -12.13
CA TYR A 103 -0.77 0.30 -10.77
C TYR A 103 0.19 1.41 -10.37
N VAL A 104 -0.10 2.06 -9.24
CA VAL A 104 0.61 3.24 -8.76
C VAL A 104 1.16 3.01 -7.36
N LYS A 105 2.38 3.50 -7.13
CA LYS A 105 2.96 3.66 -5.79
C LYS A 105 3.47 5.08 -5.66
N GLY A 106 3.36 5.65 -4.46
CA GLY A 106 4.06 6.86 -4.12
C GLY A 106 5.48 6.53 -3.70
N PHE A 107 6.40 7.46 -3.92
CA PHE A 107 7.78 7.32 -3.45
C PHE A 107 8.30 8.62 -2.86
N TYR A 108 9.27 8.48 -1.96
CA TYR A 108 10.21 9.57 -1.65
C TYR A 108 11.62 9.03 -1.47
N VAL A 109 12.59 9.92 -1.61
CA VAL A 109 14.01 9.67 -1.36
C VAL A 109 14.46 10.62 -0.26
N THR A 110 15.12 10.09 0.76
CA THR A 110 15.66 10.89 1.87
C THR A 110 17.03 11.47 1.55
N THR A 111 17.50 12.40 2.38
CA THR A 111 18.90 12.88 2.35
C THR A 111 19.91 11.76 2.46
N ASP A 112 19.56 10.67 3.14
CA ASP A 112 20.42 9.49 3.34
C ASP A 112 20.34 8.51 2.16
N LYS A 113 19.67 8.90 1.07
CA LYS A 113 19.46 8.12 -0.18
C LYS A 113 18.60 6.87 0.01
N GLU A 114 17.85 6.78 1.10
CA GLU A 114 16.84 5.74 1.27
C GLU A 114 15.64 6.04 0.38
N THR A 115 15.19 5.04 -0.37
CA THR A 115 13.96 5.13 -1.15
C THR A 115 12.85 4.40 -0.42
N VAL A 116 11.76 5.11 -0.14
CA VAL A 116 10.57 4.56 0.49
C VAL A 116 9.46 4.52 -0.54
N LEU A 117 8.73 3.40 -0.58
CA LEU A 117 7.60 3.17 -1.47
C LEU A 117 6.32 2.97 -0.67
N SER A 118 5.20 3.45 -1.18
CA SER A 118 3.88 3.17 -0.63
C SER A 118 3.43 1.74 -0.94
N VAL A 119 2.35 1.33 -0.28
CA VAL A 119 1.52 0.22 -0.78
C VAL A 119 1.00 0.57 -2.18
N GLU A 120 0.94 -0.43 -3.06
CA GLU A 120 0.42 -0.29 -4.42
C GLU A 120 -1.10 -0.10 -4.42
N LYS A 121 -1.59 0.81 -5.26
CA LYS A 121 -3.00 0.96 -5.60
C LYS A 121 -3.19 0.83 -7.09
N SER A 122 -4.40 0.49 -7.51
CA SER A 122 -4.75 0.45 -8.93
C SER A 122 -5.98 1.28 -9.25
N PHE A 123 -6.08 1.66 -10.51
CA PHE A 123 -7.29 2.24 -11.10
C PHE A 123 -7.37 1.86 -12.58
N THR A 124 -8.57 1.95 -13.14
CA THR A 124 -8.83 1.64 -14.55
C THR A 124 -9.38 2.88 -15.24
N THR A 125 -8.80 3.24 -16.38
CA THR A 125 -9.34 4.30 -17.22
C THR A 125 -10.63 3.83 -17.89
N PRO A 126 -11.63 4.71 -18.09
CA PRO A 126 -12.77 4.40 -18.91
C PRO A 126 -12.37 3.93 -20.31
N SER A 127 -13.17 3.00 -20.86
CA SER A 127 -13.15 2.71 -22.29
C SER A 127 -13.61 3.95 -23.08
N LYS A 128 -13.24 3.99 -24.37
CA LYS A 128 -13.67 5.04 -25.29
C LYS A 128 -15.15 4.88 -25.69
#